data_AF-A0A359IN46-F1
#
_entry.id   AF-A0A359IN46-F1
#
_cell.length_a   1.000
_cell.length_b   1.000
_cell.length_c   1.000
_cell.angle_alpha   90.00
_cell.angle_beta   90.00
_cell.angle_gamma   90.00
#
_symmetry.space_group_name_H-M   'P 1'
#
loop_
_entity.id
_entity.type
_entity.pdbx_description
1 polymer ?
#
loop_
_entity_poly.entity_id
_entity_poly.type
_entity_poly.pdbx_seq_one_letter_code
_entity_poly.pdbx_strand_id
1 'polypeptide(L)'
;YSNNEKIIPVATEDCIKVMSMNFLLENESDPVIWRGPLVSNMVNQFFTDVDWGELDCLVIDMPPGTGDVVLTRTLDFSRRLTK
;
A
#
# COMPACT_ATOMS: atom_id res chain seq x y z
N TYR A 1 14.57 15.78 5.42
CA TYR A 1 13.10 15.93 5.52
C TYR A 1 12.56 14.69 6.22
N SER A 2 12.47 14.72 7.55
CA SER A 2 11.83 13.66 8.35
C SER A 2 10.51 14.22 8.87
N ASN A 3 9.50 14.27 8.00
CA ASN A 3 8.12 14.40 8.49
C ASN A 3 7.54 13.00 8.49
N ASN A 4 7.45 12.43 9.69
CA ASN A 4 7.00 11.08 9.99
C ASN A 4 5.47 10.95 9.85
N GLU A 5 4.88 11.58 8.81
CA GLU A 5 3.45 11.53 8.53
C GLU A 5 3.17 10.28 7.70
N LYS A 6 3.03 9.15 8.41
CA LYS A 6 2.48 7.95 7.78
C LYS A 6 1.04 8.21 7.32
N ILE A 7 0.65 7.56 6.23
CA ILE A 7 -0.71 7.52 5.74
C ILE A 7 -1.54 6.68 6.71
N ILE A 8 -2.60 7.27 7.27
CA ILE A 8 -3.52 6.56 8.15
C ILE A 8 -4.56 5.83 7.29
N PRO A 9 -4.64 4.49 7.36
CA PRO A 9 -5.64 3.76 6.59
C PRO A 9 -7.04 4.01 7.15
N VAL A 10 -8.04 3.94 6.28
CA VAL A 10 -9.45 4.05 6.67
C VAL A 10 -9.83 2.76 7.42
N ALA A 11 -10.45 2.91 8.58
CA ALA A 11 -11.00 1.77 9.33
C ALA A 11 -12.49 1.59 9.00
N THR A 12 -12.88 0.35 8.73
CA THR A 12 -14.29 -0.05 8.61
C THR A 12 -14.91 -0.25 10.01
N GLU A 13 -16.24 -0.42 10.07
CA GLU A 13 -16.96 -0.74 11.32
C GLU A 13 -16.46 -2.04 11.96
N ASP A 14 -16.01 -3.00 11.15
CA ASP A 14 -15.44 -4.28 11.57
C ASP A 14 -13.93 -4.21 11.88
N CYS A 15 -13.37 -3.02 12.08
CA CYS A 15 -11.94 -2.79 12.37
C CYS A 15 -10.96 -3.26 11.27
N ILE A 16 -11.43 -3.48 10.04
CA ILE A 16 -10.55 -3.75 8.89
C ILE A 16 -9.94 -2.44 8.43
N LYS A 17 -8.60 -2.40 8.35
CA LYS A 17 -7.84 -1.27 7.79
C LYS A 17 -7.79 -1.39 6.28
N VAL A 18 -8.18 -0.33 5.57
CA VAL A 18 -8.26 -0.28 4.12
C VAL A 18 -7.49 0.92 3.59
N MET A 19 -6.71 0.69 2.54
CA MET A 19 -6.04 1.75 1.79
C MET A 19 -6.21 1.50 0.29
N SER A 20 -6.55 2.55 -0.45
CA SER A 20 -6.72 2.53 -1.90
C SER A 20 -6.18 3.82 -2.50
N MET A 21 -5.66 3.74 -3.72
CA MET A 21 -5.22 4.96 -4.40
C MET A 21 -6.34 5.96 -4.61
N ASN A 22 -7.59 5.47 -4.76
CA ASN A 22 -8.74 6.33 -4.94
C ASN A 22 -8.89 7.33 -3.78
N PHE A 23 -8.45 6.97 -2.58
CA PHE A 23 -8.48 7.85 -1.41
C PHE A 23 -7.46 8.99 -1.48
N LEU A 24 -6.47 8.89 -2.36
CA LEU A 24 -5.41 9.88 -2.54
C LEU A 24 -5.65 10.80 -3.76
N LEU A 25 -6.68 10.53 -4.56
CA LEU A 25 -7.05 11.36 -5.70
C LEU A 25 -8.03 12.46 -5.25
N GLU A 26 -7.84 13.67 -5.77
CA GLU A 26 -8.76 14.79 -5.48
C GLU A 26 -10.12 14.58 -6.16
N ASN A 27 -10.14 13.97 -7.36
CA ASN A 27 -11.37 13.59 -8.06
C ASN A 27 -11.30 12.14 -8.54
N GLU A 28 -12.38 11.37 -8.33
CA GLU A 28 -12.47 9.96 -8.73
C GLU A 28 -12.35 9.74 -10.25
N SER A 29 -12.69 10.76 -11.04
CA SER A 29 -12.64 10.71 -12.51
C SER A 29 -11.26 11.07 -13.09
N ASP A 30 -10.28 11.41 -12.26
CA ASP A 30 -8.96 11.83 -12.75
C ASP A 30 -8.22 10.64 -13.38
N PRO A 31 -7.80 10.73 -14.65
CA PRO A 31 -7.15 9.63 -15.33
C PRO A 31 -5.75 9.40 -14.74
N VAL A 32 -5.60 8.32 -13.98
CA VAL A 32 -4.28 7.87 -13.51
C VAL A 32 -3.61 7.07 -14.61
N ILE A 33 -2.48 7.56 -15.11
CA ILE A 33 -1.66 6.81 -16.08
C ILE A 33 -0.84 5.78 -15.31
N TRP A 34 -1.34 4.55 -15.29
CA TRP A 34 -0.71 3.38 -14.68
C TRP A 34 0.48 2.87 -15.51
N ARG A 35 1.58 3.61 -15.55
CA ARG A 35 2.84 3.06 -16.10
C ARG A 35 3.49 2.15 -15.04
N GLY A 36 4.17 1.09 -15.48
CA GLY A 36 4.82 0.11 -14.58
C GLY A 36 5.61 0.72 -13.40
N PRO A 37 6.42 1.77 -13.59
CA PRO A 37 7.14 2.42 -12.48
C PRO A 37 6.24 3.08 -11.43
N LEU A 38 5.08 3.60 -11.83
CA LEU A 38 4.13 4.22 -10.91
C LEU A 38 3.52 3.16 -9.99
N VAL A 39 3.11 2.01 -10.56
CA VAL A 39 2.49 0.92 -9.80
C VAL A 39 3.48 0.35 -8.79
N SER A 40 4.72 0.09 -9.21
CA SER A 40 5.77 -0.39 -8.30
C SER A 40 6.04 0.59 -7.17
N ASN A 41 6.08 1.90 -7.44
CA ASN A 41 6.27 2.92 -6.40
C ASN A 41 5.09 2.97 -5.42
N MET A 42 3.88 2.83 -5.93
CA MET A 42 2.65 2.90 -5.15
C MET A 42 2.54 1.73 -4.16
N VAL A 43 2.84 0.53 -4.64
CA VAL A 43 2.94 -0.66 -3.80
C VAL A 43 3.97 -0.47 -2.69
N ASN A 44 5.13 0.14 -3.00
CA ASN A 44 6.15 0.43 -2.01
C ASN A 44 5.63 1.38 -0.92
N GLN A 45 4.97 2.47 -1.32
CA GLN A 45 4.37 3.42 -0.38
C GLN A 45 3.33 2.73 0.52
N PHE A 46 2.52 1.82 -0.02
CA PHE A 46 1.59 1.05 0.79
C PHE A 46 2.27 0.19 1.84
N PHE A 47 3.42 -0.43 1.56
CA PHE A 47 4.15 -1.20 2.56
C PHE A 47 4.95 -0.35 3.56
N THR A 48 5.48 0.80 3.16
CA THR A 48 6.41 1.59 3.99
C THR A 48 5.78 2.77 4.69
N ASP A 49 4.81 3.41 4.05
CA ASP A 49 4.33 4.73 4.42
C ASP A 49 2.94 4.67 5.03
N VAL A 50 2.20 3.57 4.89
CA VAL A 50 0.91 3.35 5.56
C VAL A 50 1.12 2.79 6.97
N ASP A 51 0.42 3.34 7.96
CA ASP A 51 0.49 2.86 9.34
C ASP A 51 -0.46 1.68 9.60
N TRP A 52 -0.04 0.51 9.13
CA TRP A 52 -0.78 -0.73 9.34
C TRP A 52 -0.80 -1.22 10.79
N GLY A 53 0.17 -0.81 11.61
CA GLY A 53 0.38 -1.36 12.95
C GLY A 53 0.68 -2.86 12.93
N GLU A 54 0.23 -3.59 13.95
CA GLU A 54 0.29 -5.05 13.97
C GLU A 54 -0.83 -5.62 13.09
N LEU A 55 -0.47 -6.56 12.21
CA LEU A 55 -1.37 -7.26 11.30
C LEU A 55 -1.02 -8.75 11.26
N ASP A 56 -2.02 -9.61 11.34
CA ASP A 56 -1.86 -11.04 11.04
C ASP A 56 -1.85 -11.32 9.53
N CYS A 57 -2.60 -10.52 8.77
CA CYS A 57 -2.64 -10.60 7.31
C CYS A 57 -2.79 -9.23 6.64
N LEU A 58 -2.25 -9.12 5.42
CA LEU A 58 -2.43 -7.99 4.53
C LEU A 58 -2.82 -8.52 3.15
N VAL A 59 -4.00 -8.13 2.66
CA VAL A 59 -4.50 -8.51 1.33
C VAL A 59 -4.25 -7.36 0.37
N ILE A 60 -3.66 -7.65 -0.78
CA ILE A 60 -3.31 -6.65 -1.79
C ILE A 60 -3.94 -7.07 -3.12
N ASP A 61 -4.79 -6.20 -3.66
CA ASP A 61 -5.33 -6.34 -5.01
C ASP A 61 -4.39 -5.68 -6.00
N MET A 62 -3.83 -6.47 -6.92
CA MET A 62 -2.82 -5.99 -7.88
C MET A 62 -3.27 -6.22 -9.32
N PRO A 63 -3.03 -5.27 -10.23
CA PRO A 63 -3.32 -5.46 -11.64
C PRO A 63 -2.48 -6.61 -12.23
N PRO A 64 -2.97 -7.29 -13.29
CA PRO A 64 -2.26 -8.42 -13.87
C PRO A 64 -0.88 -8.02 -14.39
N GLY A 65 0.14 -8.86 -14.14
CA GLY A 65 1.51 -8.64 -14.61
C GLY A 65 2.46 -7.93 -13.63
N THR A 66 2.07 -7.74 -12.36
CA THR A 66 2.90 -7.09 -11.32
C THR A 66 3.46 -8.06 -10.26
N GLY A 67 3.44 -9.37 -10.53
CA GLY A 67 3.80 -10.42 -9.55
C GLY A 67 5.25 -10.33 -9.02
N ASP A 68 6.19 -9.86 -9.82
CA ASP A 68 7.60 -9.72 -9.42
C ASP A 68 7.82 -8.69 -8.30
N VAL A 69 6.94 -7.67 -8.25
CA VAL A 69 6.95 -6.64 -7.20
C VAL A 69 6.52 -7.25 -5.85
N VAL A 70 5.53 -8.15 -5.87
CA VAL A 70 5.04 -8.83 -4.67
C VAL A 70 6.13 -9.68 -4.04
N LEU A 71 6.76 -10.58 -4.82
CA LEU A 71 7.77 -11.51 -4.31
C LEU A 71 8.93 -10.76 -3.62
N THR A 72 9.41 -9.69 -4.25
CA THR A 72 10.51 -8.89 -3.71
C THR A 72 10.11 -8.17 -2.42
N ARG A 73 8.88 -7.64 -2.34
CA ARG A 73 8.42 -6.82 -1.20
C ARG A 73 7.89 -7.63 -0.03
N THR A 74 7.24 -8.76 -0.26
CA THR A 74 6.77 -9.65 0.81
C THR A 74 7.94 -10.16 1.65
N LEU A 75 9.08 -10.48 1.02
CA LEU A 75 10.30 -10.90 1.73
C LEU A 75 10.87 -9.80 2.63
N ASP A 76 10.81 -8.54 2.18
CA ASP A 76 11.28 -7.38 2.95
C ASP A 76 10.33 -7.05 4.11
N PHE A 77 9.02 -7.08 3.84
CA PHE A 77 7.98 -6.80 4.83
C PHE A 77 7.92 -7.85 5.95
N SER A 78 8.02 -9.14 5.62
CA SER A 78 8.02 -10.23 6.61
C SER A 78 9.16 -10.09 7.64
N ARG A 79 10.33 -9.59 7.22
CA ARG A 79 11.48 -9.33 8.11
C ARG A 79 11.25 -8.17 9.07
N ARG A 80 10.25 -7.32 8.79
CA ARG A 80 9.91 -6.13 9.57
C ARG A 80 8.81 -6.40 10.60
N LEU A 81 7.94 -7.37 10.35
CA LEU A 81 6.93 -7.84 11.31
C LEU A 81 7.49 -8.78 12.39
N THR A 82 8.70 -9.32 12.19
CA THR A 82 9.35 -10.26 13.13
C THR A 82 10.36 -9.61 14.08
N LYS A 83 10.46 -8.27 14.09
CA LYS A 83 11.26 -7.49 15.03
C LYS A 83 10.37 -6.59 15.86
#